data_AF-S6TPA3-F1
#
_entry.id   AF-S6TPA3-F1
#
_cell.length_a   1.000
_cell.length_b   1.000
_cell.length_c   1.000
_cell.angle_alpha   90.00
_cell.angle_beta   90.00
_cell.angle_gamma   90.00
#
_symmetry.space_group_name_H-M   'P 1'
#
loop_
_entity.id
_entity.type
_entity.pdbx_description
1 polymer ?
#
loop_
_entity_poly.entity_id
_entity_poly.type
_entity_poly.pdbx_seq_one_letter_code
_entity_poly.pdbx_strand_id
1 'polypeptide(L)'
;WSDPLATELPRRRERLRRIAAINKVVAPFRLKVEDFQGVSYLLLGATGKQELATGLEQLWQKAELLIGGPLDPLDARVLDHLQRSS
;
A
#
# COMPACT_ATOMS: atom_id res chain seq x y z
N TRP A 1 26.76 -13.77 -19.10
CA TRP A 1 25.43 -13.26 -19.46
C TRP A 1 24.59 -13.23 -18.18
N SER A 2 24.04 -12.08 -17.79
CA SER A 2 23.16 -11.99 -16.62
C SER A 2 21.72 -12.13 -17.12
N ASP A 3 20.99 -13.10 -16.58
CA ASP A 3 19.60 -13.34 -16.96
C ASP A 3 18.70 -12.20 -16.42
N PRO A 4 18.11 -11.36 -17.28
CA PRO A 4 17.25 -10.26 -16.84
C PRO A 4 16.03 -10.77 -16.08
N LEU A 5 15.54 -11.99 -16.35
CA LEU A 5 14.41 -12.59 -15.63
C LEU A 5 14.75 -12.91 -14.17
N ALA A 6 15.99 -13.31 -13.91
CA ALA A 6 16.48 -13.57 -12.56
C ALA A 6 16.59 -12.29 -11.70
N THR A 7 16.65 -11.10 -12.31
CA THR A 7 16.65 -9.81 -11.60
C THR A 7 15.24 -9.25 -11.41
N GLU A 8 14.35 -9.45 -12.39
CA GLU A 8 12.96 -8.99 -12.37
C GLU A 8 12.09 -9.74 -11.34
N LEU A 9 12.26 -11.05 -11.20
CA LEU A 9 11.54 -11.86 -10.22
C LEU A 9 11.74 -11.39 -8.77
N PRO A 10 12.98 -11.13 -8.29
CA PRO A 10 13.23 -10.50 -7.00
C PRO A 10 12.53 -9.15 -6.83
N ARG A 11 12.57 -8.28 -7.85
CA ARG A 11 11.94 -6.95 -7.81
C ARG A 11 10.42 -7.04 -7.65
N ARG A 12 9.77 -7.90 -8.44
CA ARG A 12 8.33 -8.13 -8.34
C ARG A 12 7.95 -8.70 -6.98
N ARG A 13 8.72 -9.65 -6.45
CA ARG A 13 8.45 -10.23 -5.13
C ARG A 13 8.61 -9.21 -4.02
N GLU A 14 9.63 -8.37 -4.08
CA GLU A 14 9.84 -7.30 -3.11
C GLU A 14 8.74 -6.25 -3.18
N ARG A 15 8.29 -5.92 -4.39
CA ARG A 15 7.15 -5.03 -4.59
C ARG A 15 5.87 -5.56 -3.94
N LEU A 16 5.55 -6.83 -4.16
CA LEU A 16 4.37 -7.46 -3.54
C LEU A 16 4.49 -7.52 -2.01
N ARG A 17 5.69 -7.79 -1.46
CA ARG A 17 5.93 -7.72 -0.01
C ARG A 17 5.68 -6.33 0.56
N ARG A 18 6.18 -5.29 -0.13
CA ARG A 18 5.95 -3.90 0.27
C ARG A 18 4.46 -3.55 0.25
N ILE A 19 3.74 -3.95 -0.80
CA ILE A 19 2.28 -3.76 -0.89
C ILE A 19 1.55 -4.50 0.23
N ALA A 20 1.96 -5.73 0.55
CA ALA A 20 1.39 -6.47 1.67
C ALA A 20 1.60 -5.74 3.01
N ALA A 21 2.80 -5.20 3.26
CA ALA A 21 3.08 -4.41 4.45
C ALA A 21 2.23 -3.12 4.51
N ILE A 22 2.11 -2.39 3.40
CA ILE A 22 1.26 -1.20 3.30
C ILE A 22 -0.20 -1.55 3.61
N ASN A 23 -0.73 -2.63 3.03
CA ASN A 23 -2.11 -3.04 3.26
C ASN A 23 -2.42 -3.34 4.72
N LYS A 24 -1.47 -3.89 5.49
CA LYS A 24 -1.64 -4.07 6.93
C LYS A 24 -1.85 -2.74 7.66
N VAL A 25 -1.21 -1.66 7.21
CA VAL A 25 -1.32 -0.32 7.82
C VAL A 25 -2.60 0.39 7.40
N VAL A 26 -3.00 0.29 6.13
CA VAL A 26 -4.15 1.05 5.60
C VAL A 26 -5.50 0.35 5.77
N ALA A 27 -5.52 -0.97 6.02
CA ALA A 27 -6.75 -1.75 6.18
C ALA A 27 -7.71 -1.24 7.28
N PRO A 28 -7.26 -0.78 8.46
CA PRO A 28 -8.14 -0.20 9.49
C PRO A 28 -8.95 1.01 9.01
N PHE A 29 -8.44 1.72 7.99
CA PHE A 29 -9.10 2.87 7.38
C PHE A 29 -10.01 2.50 6.20
N ARG A 30 -10.25 1.20 5.99
CA ARG A 30 -11.04 0.66 4.87
C ARG A 30 -10.45 1.05 3.50
N LEU A 31 -9.13 1.15 3.44
CA LEU A 31 -8.38 1.36 2.21
C LEU A 31 -7.69 0.05 1.80
N LYS A 32 -7.43 -0.09 0.50
CA LYS A 32 -6.64 -1.20 -0.07
C LYS A 32 -5.69 -0.66 -1.12
N VAL A 33 -4.50 -1.22 -1.19
CA VAL A 33 -3.47 -0.89 -2.18
C VAL A 33 -3.18 -2.10 -3.05
N GLU A 34 -3.17 -1.89 -4.37
CA GLU A 34 -2.83 -2.89 -5.37
C GLU A 34 -1.65 -2.44 -6.23
N ASP A 35 -0.98 -3.40 -6.85
CA ASP A 35 0.05 -3.10 -7.84
C ASP A 35 -0.60 -2.61 -9.13
N PHE A 36 -0.08 -1.51 -9.68
CA PHE A 36 -0.47 -1.01 -10.99
C PHE A 36 0.73 -1.03 -11.93
N GLN A 37 0.70 -1.97 -12.87
CA GLN A 37 1.71 -2.14 -13.92
C GLN A 37 3.16 -2.24 -13.40
N GLY A 38 3.37 -2.73 -12.18
CA GLY A 38 4.71 -2.89 -11.60
C GLY A 38 5.43 -1.59 -11.22
N VAL A 39 4.83 -0.42 -11.43
CA VAL A 39 5.50 0.89 -11.27
C VAL A 39 4.75 1.85 -10.36
N SER A 40 3.42 1.69 -10.26
CA SER A 40 2.55 2.57 -9.48
C SER A 40 1.70 1.76 -8.50
N TYR A 41 1.15 2.45 -7.51
CA TYR A 41 0.17 1.91 -6.57
C TYR A 41 -1.22 2.37 -6.99
N LEU A 42 -2.18 1.45 -7.00
CA LEU A 42 -3.59 1.77 -7.09
C LEU A 42 -4.18 1.75 -5.68
N LEU A 43 -4.64 2.90 -5.21
CA LEU A 43 -5.32 3.05 -3.92
C LEU A 43 -6.83 2.96 -4.14
N LEU A 44 -7.48 2.09 -3.37
CA LEU A 44 -8.91 1.81 -3.42
C LEU A 44 -9.56 2.24 -2.10
N GLY A 45 -10.58 3.08 -2.17
CA GLY A 45 -11.37 3.52 -1.02
C GLY A 45 -12.68 2.73 -0.86
N ALA A 46 -13.26 2.77 0.35
CA ALA A 46 -14.50 2.08 0.68
C ALA A 46 -15.74 2.53 -0.13
N THR A 47 -15.69 3.73 -0.71
CA THR A 47 -16.77 4.32 -1.52
C THR A 47 -16.62 4.03 -3.02
N GLY A 48 -15.68 3.15 -3.39
CA GLY A 48 -15.36 2.85 -4.80
C GLY A 48 -14.46 3.87 -5.47
N LYS A 49 -14.10 4.98 -4.80
CA LYS A 49 -13.09 5.93 -5.28
C LYS A 49 -11.73 5.23 -5.42
N GLN A 50 -11.02 5.54 -6.50
CA GLN A 50 -9.70 4.99 -6.79
C GLN A 50 -8.72 6.10 -7.15
N GLU A 51 -7.49 5.97 -6.69
CA GLU A 51 -6.45 6.97 -6.88
C GLU A 51 -5.13 6.28 -7.28
N LEU A 52 -4.48 6.78 -8.33
CA LEU A 52 -3.16 6.30 -8.72
C LEU A 52 -2.07 7.08 -7.96
N ALA A 53 -1.04 6.38 -7.46
CA ALA A 53 0.13 6.99 -6.83
C ALA A 53 1.43 6.39 -7.38
N THR A 54 2.39 7.22 -7.77
CA THR A 54 3.69 6.76 -8.32
C THR A 54 4.72 6.40 -7.25
N GLY A 55 4.45 6.72 -5.99
CA GLY A 55 5.38 6.52 -4.87
C GLY A 55 4.68 6.48 -3.52
N LEU A 56 5.42 6.15 -2.47
CA LEU A 56 4.87 5.99 -1.11
C LEU A 56 4.37 7.31 -0.53
N GLU A 57 5.07 8.42 -0.78
CA GLU A 57 4.68 9.75 -0.32
C GLU A 57 3.32 10.17 -0.91
N GLN A 58 3.20 10.12 -2.23
CA GLN A 58 1.95 10.45 -2.93
C GLN A 58 0.82 9.48 -2.54
N LEU A 59 1.14 8.21 -2.29
CA LEU A 59 0.18 7.24 -1.79
C LEU A 59 -0.39 7.66 -0.43
N TRP A 60 0.46 8.10 0.49
CA TRP A 60 0.04 8.57 1.81
C TRP A 60 -0.84 9.82 1.73
N GLN A 61 -0.40 10.82 0.95
CA GLN A 61 -1.19 12.03 0.72
C GLN A 61 -2.59 11.72 0.16
N LYS A 62 -2.68 10.83 -0.84
CA LYS A 62 -3.97 10.39 -1.41
C LYS A 62 -4.82 9.62 -0.41
N ALA A 63 -4.22 8.80 0.44
CA ALA A 63 -4.93 8.09 1.50
C ALA A 63 -5.54 9.07 2.50
N GLU A 64 -4.78 10.06 2.95
CA GLU A 64 -5.26 11.12 3.86
C GLU A 64 -6.43 11.92 3.26
N LEU A 65 -6.33 12.26 1.97
CA LEU A 65 -7.42 12.92 1.25
C LEU A 65 -8.68 12.07 1.15
N LEU A 66 -8.55 10.76 0.91
CA LEU A 66 -9.70 9.85 0.82
C LEU A 66 -10.39 9.62 2.17
N ILE A 67 -9.65 9.60 3.27
CA ILE A 67 -10.21 9.42 4.62
C ILE A 67 -10.64 10.75 5.27
N GLY A 68 -10.20 11.89 4.72
CA GLY A 68 -10.53 13.22 5.22
C GLY A 68 -9.76 13.63 6.48
N GLY A 69 -8.55 13.10 6.68
CA GLY A 69 -7.74 13.34 7.88
C GLY A 69 -6.36 12.69 7.82
N PRO A 70 -5.51 12.91 8.84
CA PRO A 70 -4.16 12.35 8.87
C PRO A 70 -4.19 10.82 8.97
N LEU A 71 -3.24 10.17 8.32
CA LEU A 71 -3.04 8.72 8.38
C LEU A 71 -1.74 8.44 9.13
N ASP A 72 -1.87 8.31 10.45
CA ASP A 72 -0.75 7.96 11.32
C ASP A 72 -0.53 6.42 11.33
N PRO A 73 0.63 5.91 10.86
CA PRO A 73 0.95 4.49 10.92
C PRO A 73 1.09 3.95 12.35
N LEU A 74 1.27 4.83 13.34
CA LEU A 74 1.41 4.49 14.76
C LEU A 74 0.11 4.74 15.56
N ASP A 75 -1.00 5.04 14.87
CA ASP A 75 -2.32 5.15 15.49
C ASP A 75 -2.70 3.83 16.18
N ALA A 76 -3.33 3.93 17.35
CA ALA A 76 -3.76 2.77 18.13
C ALA A 76 -4.58 1.77 17.31
N ARG A 77 -5.44 2.25 16.38
CA ARG A 77 -6.23 1.38 15.49
C ARG A 77 -5.37 0.51 14.59
N VAL A 78 -4.23 1.05 14.14
CA VAL A 78 -3.26 0.32 13.30
C VAL A 78 -2.50 -0.69 14.15
N LEU A 79 -1.99 -0.27 15.30
CA LEU A 79 -1.24 -1.14 16.21
C LEU A 79 -2.09 -2.34 16.68
N ASP A 80 -3.34 -2.09 17.08
CA ASP A 80 -4.29 -3.13 17.48
C ASP A 80 -4.58 -4.12 16.33
N HIS A 81 -4.70 -3.63 15.10
CA HIS A 81 -4.90 -4.46 13.92
C HIS A 81 -3.67 -5.34 13.62
N LEU A 82 -2.47 -4.78 13.73
CA LEU A 82 -1.21 -5.50 13.50
C LEU A 82 -0.98 -6.62 14.55
N GLN A 83 -1.32 -6.34 15.81
CA GLN A 83 -1.22 -7.33 16.89
C GLN A 83 -2.18 -8.51 16.70
N ARG A 84 -3.40 -8.26 16.21
CA ARG A 84 -4.41 -9.30 15.95
C ARG A 84 -4.12 -10.15 14.71
N SER A 85 -3.29 -9.65 13.80
CA SER A 85 -2.95 -10.30 12.53
C SER A 85 -1.58 -11.00 12.55
N SER A 86 -0.92 -11.01 13.72
CA SER A 86 0.30 -11.77 14.00
C SER A 86 -0.03 -13.13 14.61
#